data_AF-A0A540WJK1-F1
#
_entry.id   AF-A0A540WJK1-F1
#
_cell.length_a   1.000
_cell.length_b   1.000
_cell.length_c   1.000
_cell.angle_alpha   90.00
_cell.angle_beta   90.00
_cell.angle_gamma   90.00
#
_symmetry.space_group_name_H-M   'P 1'
#
loop_
_entity.id
_entity.type
_entity.pdbx_description
1 polymer ?
#
loop_
_entity_poly.entity_id
_entity_poly.type
_entity_poly.pdbx_seq_one_letter_code
_entity_poly.pdbx_strand_id
1 'polypeptide(L)'
;MKLGALVLALLVTTPAAGSEVISVERAQLFPDGATAAVEVEGGCWLSERRCIRTAAEIERLRAENESLRQQAGDVSFAAVAVTLVLGLGVGFTVAKLAN
;
A
#
# COMPACT_ATOMS: atom_id res chain seq x y z
N MET A 1 20.48 15.97 26.50
CA MET A 1 20.86 15.69 25.09
C MET A 1 19.85 14.84 24.31
N LYS A 2 18.96 14.06 24.95
CA LYS A 2 18.03 13.15 24.24
C LYS A 2 16.75 13.83 23.70
N LEU A 3 16.23 14.85 24.38
CA LEU A 3 15.01 15.58 23.96
C LEU A 3 15.22 16.41 22.69
N GLY A 4 16.35 17.11 22.57
CA GLY A 4 16.65 17.93 21.38
C GLY A 4 16.77 17.11 20.10
N ALA A 5 17.37 15.91 20.19
CA ALA A 5 17.46 14.98 19.06
C ALA A 5 16.08 14.45 18.64
N LEU A 6 15.18 14.21 19.60
CA LEU A 6 13.82 13.73 19.32
C LEU A 6 12.97 14.79 18.63
N VAL A 7 13.09 16.05 19.05
CA VAL A 7 12.41 17.18 18.42
C VAL A 7 12.93 17.42 17.00
N LEU A 8 14.25 17.29 16.78
CA LEU A 8 14.84 17.41 15.44
C LEU A 8 14.39 16.27 14.53
N ALA A 9 14.34 15.04 15.04
CA ALA A 9 13.83 13.89 14.29
C ALA A 9 12.35 14.10 13.91
N LEU A 10 11.53 14.62 14.82
CA LEU A 10 10.12 14.89 14.57
C LEU A 10 9.91 15.95 13.46
N LEU A 11 10.71 17.01 13.46
CA LEU A 11 10.69 18.08 12.46
C LEU A 11 11.15 17.62 11.07
N VAL A 12 12.06 16.65 10.98
CA VAL A 12 12.49 16.06 9.70
C VAL A 12 11.43 15.09 9.16
N THR A 13 10.61 14.49 10.03
CA THR A 13 9.57 13.53 9.62
C THR A 13 8.24 14.16 9.23
N THR A 14 8.02 15.46 9.46
CA THR A 14 6.79 16.12 9.01
C THR A 14 6.84 16.30 7.50
N PRO A 15 6.02 15.56 6.71
CA PRO A 15 5.92 15.82 5.28
C PRO A 15 5.38 17.23 5.10
N ALA A 16 6.05 18.03 4.28
CA ALA A 16 5.54 19.32 3.83
C ALA A 16 4.24 19.07 3.04
N ALA A 17 3.11 19.07 3.75
CA ALA A 17 1.79 18.90 3.17
C ALA A 17 1.36 20.23 2.54
N GLY A 18 1.96 20.58 1.40
CA GLY A 18 1.26 21.41 0.42
C GLY A 18 0.08 20.59 -0.10
N SER A 19 -1.13 21.15 -0.11
CA SER A 19 -2.34 20.47 -0.58
C SER A 19 -2.25 20.23 -2.09
N GLU A 20 -1.56 19.16 -2.46
CA GLU A 20 -1.26 18.72 -3.83
C GLU A 20 -2.37 17.82 -4.41
N VAL A 21 -3.53 17.82 -3.74
CA VAL A 21 -4.72 17.05 -4.05
C VAL A 21 -5.90 18.00 -3.90
N ILE A 22 -6.65 18.19 -4.98
CA ILE A 22 -7.90 18.94 -4.93
C ILE A 22 -9.02 17.90 -4.91
N SER A 23 -9.75 17.85 -3.80
CA SER A 23 -11.01 17.12 -3.75
C SER A 23 -12.02 17.95 -4.52
N VAL A 24 -12.54 17.38 -5.61
CA VAL A 24 -13.49 18.05 -6.47
C VAL A 24 -14.84 17.38 -6.26
N GLU A 25 -15.79 18.15 -5.75
CA GLU A 25 -17.18 17.71 -5.58
C GLU A 25 -17.88 17.59 -6.94
N ARG A 26 -17.58 18.49 -7.88
CA ARG A 26 -18.09 18.44 -9.26
C ARG A 26 -17.10 19.07 -10.24
N ALA A 27 -16.80 18.39 -11.35
CA ALA A 27 -15.88 18.86 -12.39
C ALA A 27 -16.43 18.59 -13.79
N GLN A 28 -16.11 19.44 -14.76
CA GLN A 28 -16.30 19.16 -16.19
C GLN A 28 -14.95 18.85 -16.84
N LEU A 29 -14.81 17.65 -17.38
CA LEU A 29 -13.63 17.19 -18.11
C LEU A 29 -13.86 17.26 -19.61
N PHE A 30 -12.87 17.77 -20.34
CA PHE A 30 -12.85 17.76 -21.81
C PHE A 30 -11.71 16.84 -22.26
N PRO A 31 -11.93 15.52 -22.36
CA PRO A 31 -10.90 14.61 -22.81
C PRO A 31 -10.51 14.95 -24.26
N ASP A 32 -9.20 15.02 -24.52
CA ASP A 32 -8.61 15.17 -25.86
C ASP A 32 -9.09 16.37 -26.69
N GLY A 33 -9.45 17.48 -26.03
CA GLY A 33 -9.92 18.70 -26.71
C GLY A 33 -11.29 18.53 -27.38
N ALA A 34 -12.04 17.48 -27.01
CA ALA A 34 -13.40 17.27 -27.47
C ALA A 34 -14.31 18.41 -26.98
N THR A 35 -15.31 18.77 -27.79
CA THR A 35 -16.32 19.78 -27.46
C THR A 35 -17.34 19.32 -26.42
N ALA A 36 -17.37 18.03 -26.11
CA ALA A 36 -18.28 17.46 -25.13
C ALA A 36 -17.61 17.40 -23.74
N ALA A 37 -18.15 18.18 -22.81
CA ALA A 37 -17.81 18.09 -21.40
C ALA A 37 -18.38 16.81 -20.79
N VAL A 38 -17.55 16.02 -20.12
CA VAL A 38 -17.98 14.95 -19.24
C VAL A 38 -18.08 15.52 -17.83
N GLU A 39 -19.30 15.58 -17.30
CA GLU A 39 -19.52 15.97 -15.91
C GLU A 39 -19.21 14.80 -14.98
N VAL A 40 -18.30 15.04 -14.03
CA VAL A 40 -17.88 14.06 -13.03
C VAL A 40 -18.26 14.59 -11.66
N GLU A 41 -19.05 13.81 -10.93
CA GLU A 41 -19.47 14.13 -9.58
C GLU A 41 -18.67 13.28 -8.59
N GLY A 42 -17.88 13.97 -7.77
CA GLY A 42 -16.91 13.36 -6.85
C GLY A 42 -15.63 12.87 -7.51
N GLY A 43 -14.48 13.32 -7.01
CA GLY A 43 -13.18 12.83 -7.45
C GLY A 43 -11.99 13.46 -6.72
N CYS A 44 -10.83 12.83 -6.87
CA CYS A 44 -9.55 13.34 -6.42
C CYS A 44 -8.74 13.74 -7.66
N TRP A 45 -8.50 15.03 -7.84
CA TRP A 45 -7.63 15.51 -8.91
C TRP A 45 -6.18 15.44 -8.44
N LEU A 46 -5.42 14.60 -9.11
CA LEU A 46 -3.97 14.46 -8.95
C LEU A 46 -3.27 15.26 -10.04
N SER A 47 -2.13 15.87 -9.73
CA SER A 47 -1.30 16.48 -10.76
C SER A 47 -0.88 15.44 -11.80
N GLU A 48 -0.77 15.84 -13.08
CA GLU A 48 -0.36 14.95 -14.18
C GLU A 48 0.96 14.21 -13.86
N ARG A 49 1.91 14.92 -13.25
CA ARG A 49 3.18 14.33 -12.77
C ARG A 49 2.96 13.20 -11.76
N ARG A 50 1.96 13.31 -10.89
CA ARG A 50 1.62 12.28 -9.90
C ARG A 50 0.90 11.11 -10.55
N CYS A 51 0.03 11.35 -11.53
CA CYS A 51 -0.56 10.27 -12.33
C CYS A 51 0.51 9.45 -13.03
N ILE A 52 1.46 10.10 -13.71
CA ILE A 52 2.58 9.42 -14.40
C ILE A 52 3.47 8.66 -13.40
N ARG A 53 3.85 9.30 -12.29
CA ARG A 53 4.67 8.65 -11.25
C ARG A 53 3.95 7.45 -10.62
N THR A 54 2.68 7.58 -10.31
CA THR A 54 1.88 6.49 -9.72
C THR A 54 1.67 5.35 -10.71
N ALA A 55 1.46 5.64 -11.99
CA ALA A 55 1.38 4.61 -13.02
C ALA A 55 2.69 3.83 -13.14
N ALA A 56 3.83 4.52 -13.20
CA ALA A 56 5.15 3.90 -13.23
C ALA A 56 5.44 3.05 -11.97
N GLU A 57 5.05 3.54 -10.79
CA GLU A 57 5.23 2.80 -9.54
C GLU A 57 4.33 1.56 -9.47
N ILE A 58 3.08 1.66 -9.94
CA ILE A 58 2.17 0.50 -10.03
C ILE A 58 2.76 -0.56 -10.95
N GLU A 59 3.31 -0.17 -12.10
CA GLU A 59 3.91 -1.11 -13.05
C GLU A 59 5.15 -1.79 -12.47
N ARG A 60 6.01 -1.04 -11.79
CA ARG A 60 7.15 -1.58 -11.03
C ARG A 60 6.69 -2.57 -9.95
N LEU A 61 5.71 -2.20 -9.13
CA LEU A 61 5.19 -3.06 -8.05
C LEU A 61 4.51 -4.33 -8.58
N ARG A 62 3.89 -4.26 -9.77
CA ARG A 62 3.36 -5.44 -10.46
C ARG A 62 4.46 -6.38 -10.91
N ALA A 63 5.53 -5.84 -11.52
CA ALA A 63 6.69 -6.64 -11.91
C ALA A 63 7.36 -7.29 -10.69
N GLU A 64 7.50 -6.56 -9.59
CA GLU A 64 8.05 -7.08 -8.34
C GLU A 64 7.15 -8.17 -7.74
N ASN A 65 5.83 -7.96 -7.65
CA ASN A 65 4.88 -8.98 -7.19
C ASN A 65 4.93 -10.25 -8.04
N GLU A 66 5.05 -10.12 -9.36
CA GLU A 66 5.11 -11.28 -10.24
C GLU A 66 6.40 -12.07 -10.01
N SER A 67 7.53 -11.39 -9.80
CA SER A 67 8.78 -12.05 -9.43
C SER A 67 8.70 -12.73 -8.06
N LEU A 68 8.03 -12.10 -7.09
CA LEU A 68 7.81 -12.69 -5.76
C LEU A 68 6.88 -13.90 -5.84
N ARG A 69 5.84 -13.87 -6.68
CA ARG A 69 4.97 -15.03 -6.92
C ARG A 69 5.73 -16.20 -7.52
N GLN A 70 6.61 -15.93 -8.48
CA GLN A 70 7.47 -16.96 -9.06
C GLN A 70 8.46 -17.54 -8.03
N GLN A 71 9.00 -16.71 -7.14
CA GLN A 71 9.91 -17.14 -6.07
C GLN A 71 9.21 -17.86 -4.92
N ALA A 72 7.96 -17.48 -4.60
CA ALA A 72 7.20 -18.07 -3.51
C ALA A 72 6.96 -19.57 -3.74
N GLY A 73 6.95 -20.02 -4.99
CA GLY A 73 6.64 -21.39 -5.37
C GLY A 73 5.24 -21.80 -4.92
N ASP A 74 4.72 -22.91 -5.44
CA ASP A 74 3.51 -23.49 -4.88
C ASP A 74 3.83 -23.99 -3.46
N VAL A 75 3.40 -23.22 -2.46
CA VAL A 75 3.47 -23.65 -1.07
C VAL A 75 2.62 -24.92 -0.95
N SER A 76 3.29 -26.06 -0.81
CA SER A 76 2.62 -27.35 -0.77
C SER A 76 1.61 -27.36 0.37
N PHE A 77 0.36 -27.71 0.06
CA PHE A 77 -0.70 -27.90 1.05
C PHE A 77 -0.28 -28.87 2.17
N ALA A 78 0.60 -29.83 1.87
CA ALA A 78 1.15 -30.73 2.88
C ALA A 78 2.05 -30.00 3.89
N ALA A 79 2.86 -29.02 3.45
CA ALA A 79 3.69 -28.22 4.34
C ALA A 79 2.83 -27.33 5.27
N VAL A 80 1.72 -26.79 4.76
CA VAL A 80 0.74 -26.04 5.55
C VAL A 80 0.04 -26.95 6.58
N ALA A 81 -0.34 -28.16 6.19
CA ALA A 81 -0.98 -29.12 7.10
C ALA A 81 -0.02 -29.56 8.22
N VAL A 82 1.25 -29.86 7.89
CA VAL A 82 2.26 -30.26 8.88
C VAL A 82 2.54 -29.13 9.87
N THR A 83 2.69 -27.89 9.39
CA THR A 83 2.91 -26.74 10.27
C THR A 83 1.73 -26.45 11.18
N LEU A 84 0.49 -26.63 10.67
CA LEU A 84 -0.72 -26.51 11.50
C LEU A 84 -0.75 -27.55 12.62
N VAL A 85 -0.49 -28.82 12.31
CA VAL A 85 -0.49 -29.91 13.29
C VAL A 85 0.61 -29.72 14.33
N LEU A 86 1.81 -29.30 13.92
CA LEU A 86 2.91 -28.98 14.83
C LEU A 86 2.55 -27.80 15.74
N GLY A 87 1.98 -26.73 15.19
CA GLY A 87 1.55 -25.55 15.96
C GLY A 87 0.49 -25.91 17.01
N LEU A 88 -0.51 -26.72 16.64
CA LEU A 88 -1.53 -27.22 17.57
C LEU A 88 -0.94 -28.14 18.63
N GLY A 89 -0.03 -29.05 18.24
CA GLY A 89 0.64 -29.96 19.17
C GLY A 89 1.49 -29.23 20.21
N VAL A 90 2.28 -28.25 19.79
CA VAL A 90 3.09 -27.41 20.68
C VAL A 90 2.21 -26.52 21.55
N GLY A 91 1.17 -25.89 20.99
CA GLY A 91 0.23 -25.09 21.77
C GLY A 91 -0.46 -25.91 22.86
N PHE A 92 -0.86 -27.15 22.54
CA PHE A 92 -1.48 -28.06 23.49
C PHE A 92 -0.52 -28.51 24.59
N THR A 93 0.74 -28.86 24.27
CA THR A 93 1.71 -29.25 25.29
C THR A 93 2.04 -28.11 26.23
N VAL A 94 2.23 -26.89 25.71
CA VAL A 94 2.46 -25.68 26.52
C VAL A 94 1.25 -25.41 27.42
N ALA A 95 0.02 -25.47 26.90
CA ALA A 95 -1.19 -25.29 27.70
C ALA A 95 -1.34 -26.34 28.81
N LYS A 96 -0.94 -27.59 28.55
CA LYS A 96 -0.98 -28.67 29.53
C LYS A 96 0.11 -28.55 30.60
N LEU A 97 1.27 -27.96 30.28
CA LEU A 97 2.36 -27.70 31.23
C LEU A 97 2.13 -26.45 32.09
N ALA A 98 1.31 -25.50 31.61
CA ALA A 98 0.96 -24.28 32.31
C ALA A 98 -0.23 -24.43 33.28
N ASN A 99 -0.84 -25.62 33.35
CA ASN A 99 -2.02 -25.95 34.15
C ASN A 99 -1.68 -27.09 35.12
#